data_AF-A0A9E2FI47-F1
#
_entry.id   AF-A0A9E2FI47-F1
#
_cell.length_a   1.000
_cell.length_b   1.000
_cell.length_c   1.000
_cell.angle_alpha   90.00
_cell.angle_beta   90.00
_cell.angle_gamma   90.00
#
_symmetry.space_group_name_H-M   'P 1'
#
loop_
_entity.id
_entity.type
_entity.pdbx_description
1 polymer ?
#
loop_
_entity_poly.entity_id
_entity_poly.type
_entity_poly.pdbx_seq_one_letter_code
_entity_poly.pdbx_strand_id
1 'polypeptide(L)'
;LVFMHMARITYYKIYRAPRELHWLSGVVLLLLTLFTALTGYLLPWTNLSYWGASVATEIPSAVPVVGEQISIWARRGPNISGETLGFFFAMHVWILPATAVLFMGMHFVMIRRTGISKPL
;
A
#
# COMPACT_ATOMS: atom_id res chain seq x y z
N LEU A 1 7.48 -4.69 -12.15
CA LEU A 1 7.29 -6.14 -11.89
C LEU A 1 5.91 -6.47 -11.30
N VAL A 2 5.51 -5.87 -10.16
CA VAL A 2 4.19 -6.15 -9.53
C VAL A 2 3.02 -5.91 -10.49
N PHE A 3 3.01 -4.80 -11.23
CA PHE A 3 1.99 -4.54 -12.25
C PHE A 3 1.93 -5.61 -13.36
N MET A 4 3.10 -6.06 -13.85
CA MET A 4 3.16 -7.13 -14.85
C MET A 4 2.66 -8.46 -14.27
N HIS A 5 2.96 -8.74 -13.00
CA HIS A 5 2.43 -9.90 -12.29
C HIS A 5 0.89 -9.84 -12.20
N MET A 6 0.34 -8.71 -11.78
CA MET A 6 -1.12 -8.50 -11.71
C MET A 6 -1.76 -8.64 -13.10
N ALA A 7 -1.17 -8.02 -14.12
CA ALA A 7 -1.66 -8.12 -15.50
C ALA A 7 -1.69 -9.57 -16.00
N ARG A 8 -0.65 -10.36 -15.71
CA ARG A 8 -0.61 -11.79 -16.04
C ARG A 8 -1.77 -12.56 -15.38
N ILE A 9 -2.00 -12.36 -14.09
CA ILE A 9 -3.06 -13.06 -13.36
C ILE A 9 -4.45 -12.72 -13.93
N THR A 10 -4.68 -11.46 -14.28
CA THR A 10 -5.93 -11.01 -14.89
C THR A 10 -6.10 -11.54 -16.31
N TYR A 11 -5.05 -11.46 -17.13
CA TYR A 11 -5.07 -11.90 -18.54
C TYR A 11 -5.40 -13.39 -18.66
N TYR A 12 -4.73 -14.23 -17.87
CA TYR A 12 -4.98 -15.68 -17.84
C TYR A 12 -6.17 -16.08 -16.95
N LYS A 13 -6.91 -15.11 -16.38
CA LYS A 13 -8.07 -15.34 -15.49
C LYS A 13 -7.77 -16.30 -14.33
N ILE A 14 -6.53 -16.30 -13.84
CA ILE A 14 -6.04 -17.20 -12.79
C ILE A 14 -6.72 -16.92 -11.43
N TYR A 15 -7.25 -15.71 -11.27
CA TYR A 15 -7.97 -15.25 -10.08
C TYR A 15 -9.33 -15.92 -9.83
N ARG A 16 -9.88 -16.64 -10.81
CA ARG A 16 -11.20 -17.30 -10.69
C ARG A 16 -11.18 -18.44 -9.65
N ALA A 17 -12.36 -18.84 -9.19
CA ALA A 17 -12.53 -19.96 -8.25
C ALA A 17 -11.69 -21.19 -8.67
N PRO A 18 -10.98 -21.84 -7.74
CA PRO A 18 -10.98 -21.67 -6.28
C PRO A 18 -9.94 -20.66 -5.75
N ARG A 19 -9.40 -19.75 -6.58
CA ARG A 19 -8.23 -18.90 -6.25
C ARG A 19 -8.55 -17.43 -5.91
N GLU A 20 -9.79 -17.12 -5.56
CA GLU A 20 -10.24 -15.75 -5.28
C GLU A 20 -9.49 -15.10 -4.10
N LEU A 21 -9.17 -15.88 -3.06
CA LEU A 21 -8.39 -15.40 -1.91
C LEU A 21 -6.93 -15.06 -2.26
N HIS A 22 -6.36 -15.72 -3.28
CA HIS A 22 -5.03 -15.35 -3.79
C HIS A 22 -5.06 -13.99 -4.46
N TRP A 23 -6.14 -13.70 -5.19
CA TRP A 23 -6.32 -12.42 -5.83
C TRP A 23 -6.47 -11.30 -4.79
N LEU A 24 -7.34 -11.49 -3.79
CA LEU A 24 -7.52 -10.50 -2.73
C LEU A 24 -6.23 -10.21 -1.97
N SER A 25 -5.47 -11.24 -1.59
CA SER A 25 -4.15 -11.04 -0.97
C SER A 25 -3.15 -10.34 -1.89
N GLY A 26 -3.16 -10.63 -3.19
CA GLY A 26 -2.36 -9.93 -4.20
C GLY A 26 -2.73 -8.45 -4.32
N VAL A 27 -4.02 -8.11 -4.29
CA VAL A 27 -4.50 -6.71 -4.27
C VAL A 27 -4.06 -5.99 -2.99
N VAL A 28 -4.15 -6.64 -1.82
CA VAL A 28 -3.64 -6.05 -0.57
C VAL A 28 -2.13 -5.79 -0.66
N LEU A 29 -1.35 -6.73 -1.18
CA LEU A 29 0.10 -6.54 -1.39
C LEU A 29 0.41 -5.42 -2.40
N LEU A 30 -0.40 -5.27 -3.45
CA LEU A 30 -0.28 -4.14 -4.38
C LEU A 30 -0.51 -2.81 -3.65
N LEU A 31 -1.56 -2.71 -2.84
CA LEU A 31 -1.84 -1.50 -2.05
C LEU A 31 -0.71 -1.20 -1.06
N LEU A 32 -0.21 -2.20 -0.34
CA LEU A 32 0.93 -2.04 0.57
C LEU A 32 2.19 -1.55 -0.17
N THR A 33 2.43 -2.04 -1.39
CA THR A 33 3.55 -1.59 -2.23
C THR A 33 3.39 -0.12 -2.62
N LEU A 34 2.19 0.29 -3.03
CA LEU A 34 1.90 1.70 -3.37
C LEU A 34 2.03 2.62 -2.15
N PHE A 35 1.53 2.19 -0.99
CA PHE A 35 1.71 2.93 0.27
C PHE A 35 3.17 3.02 0.68
N THR A 36 3.96 1.95 0.50
CA THR A 36 5.40 1.98 0.77
C THR A 36 6.09 2.98 -0.15
N ALA A 37 5.79 2.97 -1.45
CA ALA A 37 6.34 3.93 -2.40
C ALA A 37 5.96 5.39 -2.03
N LEU A 38 4.69 5.63 -1.69
CA LEU A 38 4.22 6.95 -1.27
C LEU A 38 4.96 7.43 -0.02
N THR A 39 5.00 6.61 1.03
CA THR A 39 5.63 7.00 2.31
C THR A 39 7.14 7.19 2.18
N GLY A 40 7.81 6.40 1.33
CA GLY A 40 9.25 6.54 1.05
C GLY A 40 9.57 7.81 0.27
N TYR A 41 8.68 8.23 -0.63
CA TYR A 41 8.82 9.46 -1.40
C TYR A 41 8.83 10.74 -0.54
N LEU A 42 8.24 10.67 0.65
CA LEU A 42 8.18 11.78 1.62
C LEU A 42 9.54 12.00 2.33
N LEU A 43 10.35 10.95 2.45
CA LEU A 43 11.53 10.92 3.32
C LEU A 43 12.69 11.85 2.91
N PRO A 44 12.97 12.08 1.61
CA PRO A 44 14.05 12.99 1.20
C PRO A 44 13.84 14.45 1.63
N TRP A 45 12.62 14.82 2.05
CA TRP A 45 12.28 16.15 2.55
C TRP A 45 12.69 17.31 1.63
N THR A 46 12.58 17.09 0.32
CA THR A 46 12.76 18.14 -0.70
C THR A 46 11.46 18.92 -0.90
N ASN A 47 11.51 20.09 -1.55
CA ASN A 47 10.30 20.84 -1.93
C ASN A 47 9.29 19.97 -2.69
N LEU A 48 9.77 19.15 -3.62
CA LEU A 48 8.91 18.26 -4.40
C LEU A 48 8.26 17.18 -3.52
N SER A 49 9.03 16.55 -2.62
CA SER A 49 8.51 15.58 -1.65
C SER A 49 7.49 16.22 -0.69
N TYR A 50 7.77 17.43 -0.21
CA TYR A 50 6.89 18.17 0.70
C TYR A 50 5.55 18.51 0.03
N TRP A 51 5.55 19.06 -1.18
CA TRP A 51 4.29 19.35 -1.88
C TRP A 51 3.54 18.08 -2.28
N GLY A 52 4.26 17.02 -2.65
CA GLY A 52 3.66 15.70 -2.85
C GLY A 52 2.98 15.17 -1.58
N ALA A 53 3.61 15.35 -0.42
CA ALA A 53 3.05 15.03 0.89
C ALA A 53 1.78 15.82 1.18
N SER A 54 1.79 17.11 0.90
CA SER A 54 0.66 18.01 1.12
C SER A 54 -0.56 17.53 0.35
N VAL A 55 -0.39 17.22 -0.94
CA VAL A 55 -1.48 16.69 -1.76
C VAL A 55 -1.94 15.32 -1.25
N ALA A 56 -1.02 14.39 -0.99
CA ALA A 56 -1.37 13.04 -0.59
C ALA A 56 -2.11 12.97 0.76
N THR A 57 -1.69 13.77 1.74
CA THR A 57 -2.32 13.85 3.06
C THR A 57 -3.62 14.65 3.05
N GLU A 58 -3.89 15.42 2.00
CA GLU A 58 -5.14 16.14 1.83
C GLU A 58 -6.24 15.29 1.19
N ILE A 59 -5.91 14.24 0.42
CA ILE A 59 -6.90 13.35 -0.24
C ILE A 59 -8.03 12.90 0.69
N PRO A 60 -7.79 12.48 1.96
CA PRO A 60 -8.86 12.03 2.84
C PRO A 60 -9.88 13.12 3.20
N SER A 61 -9.53 14.41 3.11
CA SER A 61 -10.43 15.51 3.50
C SER A 61 -11.68 15.60 2.61
N ALA A 62 -11.63 15.00 1.42
CA ALA A 62 -12.78 14.86 0.53
C ALA A 62 -13.89 13.95 1.09
N VAL A 63 -13.60 13.11 2.10
CA VAL A 63 -14.58 12.24 2.74
C VAL A 63 -15.40 13.05 3.76
N PRO A 64 -16.74 13.10 3.64
CA PRO A 64 -17.56 13.84 4.59
C PRO A 64 -17.48 13.25 6.00
N VAL A 65 -17.72 14.09 7.01
CA VAL A 65 -17.78 13.75 8.46
C VAL A 65 -16.44 13.43 9.11
N VAL A 66 -15.61 12.57 8.50
CA VAL A 66 -14.37 12.04 9.12
C VAL A 66 -13.08 12.41 8.38
N GLY A 67 -13.19 12.95 7.16
CA GLY A 67 -12.04 13.16 6.28
C GLY A 67 -11.02 14.14 6.82
N GLU A 68 -11.48 15.29 7.32
CA GLU A 68 -10.61 16.35 7.85
C GLU A 68 -9.80 15.86 9.06
N GLN A 69 -10.46 15.12 9.97
CA GLN A 69 -9.82 14.56 11.16
C GLN A 69 -8.76 13.52 10.78
N ILE A 70 -9.02 12.71 9.75
CA ILE A 70 -8.03 11.74 9.23
C ILE A 70 -6.83 12.47 8.64
N SER A 71 -7.04 13.53 7.85
CA SER A 71 -5.96 14.31 7.24
C SER A 71 -5.08 15.01 8.29
N ILE A 72 -5.69 15.64 9.29
CA ILE A 72 -4.96 16.26 10.42
C ILE A 72 -4.19 15.20 11.21
N TRP A 73 -4.80 14.05 11.49
CA TRP A 73 -4.13 12.95 12.18
C TRP A 73 -2.95 12.39 11.39
N ALA A 74 -3.09 12.21 10.08
CA ALA A 74 -2.02 11.75 9.20
C ALA A 74 -0.84 12.73 9.18
N ARG A 75 -1.12 14.04 9.23
CA ARG A 75 -0.10 15.10 9.33
C ARG A 75 0.46 15.28 10.74
N ARG A 76 -0.15 14.69 11.77
CA ARG A 76 0.19 14.95 13.19
C ARG A 76 0.04 16.41 13.60
N GLY A 77 -0.78 17.18 12.87
CA GLY A 77 -0.96 18.61 13.11
C GLY A 77 -1.69 19.31 11.96
N PRO A 78 -1.87 20.63 12.05
CA PRO A 78 -2.56 21.41 11.02
C PRO A 78 -1.78 21.47 9.70
N ASN A 79 -0.44 21.40 9.77
CA ASN A 79 0.46 21.45 8.62
C ASN A 79 1.47 20.30 8.67
N ILE A 80 2.11 20.02 7.54
CA ILE A 80 3.21 19.06 7.47
C ILE A 80 4.44 19.63 8.17
N SER A 81 4.98 18.84 9.10
CA SER A 81 6.09 19.24 9.97
C SER A 81 7.07 18.07 10.17
N GLY A 82 8.12 18.30 10.99
CA GLY A 82 9.05 17.23 11.37
C GLY A 82 8.38 16.05 12.08
N GLU A 83 7.27 16.28 12.81
CA GLU A 83 6.51 15.19 13.44
C GLU A 83 5.83 14.30 12.39
N THR A 84 5.30 14.91 11.32
CA THR A 84 4.77 14.18 10.16
C THR A 84 5.84 13.28 9.57
N LEU A 85 7.04 13.82 9.35
CA LEU A 85 8.17 13.08 8.80
C LEU A 85 8.56 11.90 9.70
N GLY A 86 8.69 12.13 11.01
CA GLY A 86 9.02 11.08 11.97
C GLY A 86 7.98 9.95 11.99
N PHE A 87 6.70 10.29 11.91
CA PHE A 87 5.62 9.30 11.82
C PHE A 87 5.68 8.50 10.51
N PHE A 88 5.84 9.16 9.37
CA PHE A 88 5.95 8.48 8.08
C PHE A 88 7.22 7.63 7.96
N PHE A 89 8.33 8.05 8.56
CA PHE A 89 9.56 7.25 8.66
C PHE A 89 9.33 5.97 9.46
N ALA A 90 8.73 6.06 10.65
CA ALA A 90 8.40 4.89 11.47
C ALA A 90 7.44 3.94 10.73
N MET A 91 6.42 4.48 10.05
CA MET A 91 5.52 3.68 9.22
C MET A 91 6.24 2.98 8.06
N HIS A 92 7.11 3.71 7.35
CA HIS A 92 7.80 3.20 6.16
C HIS A 92 8.84 2.12 6.50
N VAL A 93 9.55 2.26 7.62
CA VAL A 93 10.64 1.34 7.99
C VAL A 93 10.14 0.12 8.77
N TRP A 94 9.14 0.29 9.63
CA TRP A 94 8.69 -0.79 10.51
C TRP A 94 7.31 -1.34 10.14
N ILE A 95 6.29 -0.49 10.10
CA ILE A 95 4.89 -0.95 10.04
C ILE A 95 4.57 -1.54 8.66
N LEU A 96 4.86 -0.81 7.58
CA LEU A 96 4.56 -1.24 6.22
C LEU A 96 5.38 -2.49 5.83
N PRO A 97 6.70 -2.57 6.09
CA PRO A 97 7.47 -3.77 5.77
C PRO A 97 7.03 -4.99 6.59
N ALA A 98 6.78 -4.84 7.89
CA ALA A 98 6.29 -5.96 8.71
C ALA A 98 4.93 -6.48 8.21
N THR A 99 4.02 -5.57 7.86
CA THR A 99 2.71 -5.92 7.31
C THR A 99 2.85 -6.59 5.93
N ALA A 100 3.74 -6.08 5.07
CA ALA A 100 4.00 -6.68 3.76
C ALA A 100 4.58 -8.09 3.87
N VAL A 101 5.54 -8.33 4.78
CA VAL A 101 6.10 -9.66 5.02
C VAL A 101 5.02 -10.63 5.49
N LEU A 102 4.15 -10.21 6.41
CA LEU A 102 3.04 -11.02 6.91
C LEU A 102 2.11 -11.44 5.76
N PHE A 103 1.62 -10.48 4.96
CA PHE A 103 0.73 -10.76 3.84
C PHE A 103 1.43 -11.56 2.73
N MET A 104 2.72 -11.36 2.52
CA MET A 104 3.51 -12.13 1.55
C MET A 104 3.63 -13.59 1.98
N GLY A 105 3.88 -13.85 3.28
CA GLY A 105 3.85 -15.20 3.85
C GLY A 105 2.50 -15.88 3.64
N MET A 106 1.39 -15.19 3.96
CA MET A 106 0.05 -15.72 3.71
C MET A 106 -0.19 -16.02 2.22
N HIS A 107 0.22 -15.11 1.33
CA HIS A 107 0.07 -15.26 -0.11
C HIS A 107 0.81 -16.51 -0.63
N PHE A 108 2.04 -16.75 -0.18
CA PHE A 108 2.82 -17.93 -0.55
C PHE A 108 2.25 -19.23 0.02
N VAL A 109 1.79 -19.24 1.28
CA VAL A 109 1.17 -20.42 1.88
C VAL A 109 -0.07 -20.84 1.10
N MET A 110 -0.90 -19.89 0.67
CA MET A 110 -2.05 -20.19 -0.17
C MET A 110 -1.63 -20.83 -1.49
N ILE A 111 -0.63 -20.26 -2.19
CA ILE A 111 -0.11 -20.80 -3.46
C ILE A 111 0.42 -22.23 -3.26
N ARG A 112 1.12 -22.49 -2.16
CA ARG A 112 1.64 -23.83 -1.84
C ARG A 112 0.53 -24.85 -1.60
N ARG A 113 -0.61 -24.43 -1.04
CA ARG A 113 -1.75 -25.32 -0.75
C ARG A 113 -2.60 -25.64 -1.99
N THR A 114 -2.87 -24.67 -2.85
CA THR A 114 -3.77 -24.85 -4.01
C THR A 114 -3.02 -25.16 -5.32
N GLY A 115 -1.70 -24.99 -5.34
CA GLY A 115 -0.86 -25.24 -6.51
C GLY A 115 -0.97 -24.15 -7.58
N ILE A 116 -0.09 -24.24 -8.58
CA ILE A 116 -0.01 -23.29 -9.70
C ILE A 116 -1.08 -23.65 -10.74
N SER A 117 -1.69 -22.65 -11.37
CA SER A 117 -2.58 -22.86 -12.52
C SER A 117 -1.80 -23.40 -13.71
N LYS A 118 -2.29 -24.46 -14.34
CA LYS A 118 -1.73 -24.93 -15.61
C LYS A 118 -1.87 -23.82 -16.66
N PRO A 119 -0.88 -23.64 -17.55
CA PRO A 119 -1.06 -22.78 -18.71
C PRO A 119 -2.27 -23.28 -19.52
N LEU A 120 -2.99 -22.32 -20.11
CA LEU A 120 -4.09 -22.60 -21.03
C LEU A 120 -3.61 -23.40 -22.24
#